data_AF-A0A7W0GAI6-F1
#
_entry.id   AF-A0A7W0GAI6-F1
#
_cell.length_a   1.000
_cell.length_b   1.000
_cell.length_c   1.000
_cell.angle_alpha   90.00
_cell.angle_beta   90.00
_cell.angle_gamma   90.00
#
_symmetry.space_group_name_H-M   'P 1'
#
loop_
_entity.id
_entity.type
_entity.pdbx_description
1 polymer ?
#
loop_
_entity_poly.entity_id
_entity_poly.type
_entity_poly.pdbx_seq_one_letter_code
_entity_poly.pdbx_strand_id
1 'polypeptide(L)'
;MRRIRISTSLAATLVIAVVLALGSTGTSAGQSAPTGENAVLYWSGVAEGAIGAGRPPANSTVLAGMVHGAMYDAVAAIEGGLEPFATGVSAPPDASADAAVAQAARDVLVARVPGQAAAAQTAYDAYMAAIPAGPAKDAGKAVGAVAAAGMLAMRLGDRFDDVVPYVQPPPGPGVFEPIAATPPVDVKLGRVRPFTLESQSEYRPDPPYGLTSKRYGRDVVEVQELGRAGTAGPRTSGQTETVRFFTDQTFVQYSRAMRALVNARGLDLRESARLLGYTWVATADTMIACWEAKYHYSFWRPNHAIQRADTDGNPATSPEPGWLPLVTGNHPEYPAGHACFTGAVTESLRSYFGTKHVQLSVTSTVVGSTRVYERLDELVEDVENARVWGGVHFRTTMTETAKHFPRIVRDIGKRYFLKD
;
A
#
# COMPACT_ATOMS: atom_id res chain seq x y z
N MET A 1 -65.83 -10.50 -23.60
CA MET A 1 -64.56 -11.23 -23.85
C MET A 1 -63.40 -10.40 -23.33
N ARG A 2 -62.56 -11.06 -22.51
CA ARG A 2 -61.30 -10.69 -21.84
C ARG A 2 -60.73 -9.26 -22.03
N ARG A 3 -60.69 -8.50 -20.91
CA ARG A 3 -59.72 -7.41 -20.68
C ARG A 3 -58.38 -8.05 -20.27
N ILE A 4 -57.33 -7.78 -21.05
CA ILE A 4 -55.95 -8.21 -20.78
C ILE A 4 -55.39 -7.33 -19.66
N ARG A 5 -55.02 -7.93 -18.52
CA ARG A 5 -54.21 -7.29 -17.48
C ARG A 5 -52.74 -7.53 -17.81
N ILE A 6 -52.03 -6.48 -18.18
CA ILE A 6 -50.57 -6.48 -18.28
C ILE A 6 -50.04 -6.19 -16.88
N SER A 7 -49.42 -7.18 -16.24
CA SER A 7 -48.68 -7.00 -15.00
C SER A 7 -47.27 -6.49 -15.34
N THR A 8 -47.02 -5.21 -15.10
CA THR A 8 -45.67 -4.64 -15.14
C THR A 8 -44.95 -5.00 -13.83
N SER A 9 -44.10 -6.02 -13.89
CA SER A 9 -43.13 -6.31 -12.82
C SER A 9 -42.02 -5.26 -12.88
N LEU A 10 -42.04 -4.30 -11.96
CA LEU A 10 -40.90 -3.39 -11.75
C LEU A 10 -39.73 -4.21 -11.20
N ALA A 11 -38.74 -4.51 -12.05
CA ALA A 11 -37.41 -4.88 -11.61
C ALA A 11 -36.75 -3.62 -11.03
N ALA A 12 -36.64 -3.54 -9.71
CA ALA A 12 -35.91 -2.47 -9.04
C ALA A 12 -34.41 -2.70 -9.24
N THR A 13 -33.85 -2.06 -10.27
CA THR A 13 -32.40 -1.96 -10.48
C THR A 13 -31.81 -1.10 -9.37
N LEU A 14 -31.32 -1.73 -8.29
CA LEU A 14 -30.59 -1.04 -7.24
C LEU A 14 -29.18 -0.73 -7.75
N VAL A 15 -29.02 0.41 -8.42
CA VAL A 15 -27.72 1.00 -8.72
C VAL A 15 -27.12 1.44 -7.39
N ILE A 16 -26.22 0.65 -6.82
CA ILE A 16 -25.35 1.11 -5.73
C ILE A 16 -24.34 2.05 -6.38
N ALA A 17 -24.67 3.34 -6.32
CA ALA A 17 -23.73 4.41 -6.61
C ALA A 17 -22.50 4.23 -5.74
N VAL A 18 -21.32 4.28 -6.37
CA VAL A 18 -20.09 4.60 -5.65
C VAL A 18 -20.35 5.93 -4.97
N VAL A 19 -20.54 5.91 -3.65
CA VAL A 19 -20.44 7.12 -2.84
C VAL A 19 -19.00 7.55 -2.99
N LEU A 20 -18.75 8.46 -3.93
CA LEU A 20 -17.72 9.46 -3.79
C LEU A 20 -18.04 10.11 -2.45
N ALA A 21 -17.37 9.66 -1.40
CA ALA A 21 -17.26 10.44 -0.19
C ALA A 21 -16.63 11.76 -0.67
N LEU A 22 -17.49 12.76 -0.87
CA LEU A 22 -17.10 14.15 -0.77
C LEU A 22 -16.51 14.25 0.62
N GLY A 23 -15.20 14.05 0.69
CA GLY A 23 -14.44 14.33 1.88
C GLY A 23 -14.84 15.72 2.27
N SER A 24 -15.39 15.86 3.48
CA SER A 24 -15.36 17.15 4.14
C SER A 24 -13.94 17.64 3.98
N THR A 25 -13.77 18.76 3.29
CA THR A 25 -12.54 19.54 3.32
C THR A 25 -12.43 20.06 4.75
N GLY A 26 -12.06 19.16 5.66
CA GLY A 26 -11.55 19.53 6.96
C GLY A 26 -10.25 20.24 6.65
N THR A 27 -10.30 21.56 6.58
CA THR A 27 -9.14 22.40 6.74
C THR A 27 -8.46 21.91 8.00
N SER A 28 -7.35 21.20 7.86
CA SER A 28 -6.49 20.86 8.98
C SER A 28 -6.05 22.19 9.56
N ALA A 29 -6.73 22.63 10.62
CA ALA A 29 -6.29 23.73 11.43
C ALA A 29 -4.86 23.41 11.84
N GLY A 30 -3.92 24.31 11.49
CA GLY A 30 -2.50 24.09 11.65
C GLY A 30 -2.17 23.62 13.05
N GLN A 31 -1.78 22.36 13.19
CA GLN A 31 -1.11 21.90 14.38
C GLN A 31 0.25 22.60 14.41
N SER A 32 0.43 23.47 15.39
CA SER A 32 1.75 23.95 15.80
C SER A 32 2.68 22.74 16.01
N ALA A 33 3.83 22.73 15.34
CA ALA A 33 4.83 21.67 15.49
C ALA A 33 5.22 21.53 16.97
N PRO A 34 5.09 20.34 17.59
CA PRO A 34 5.48 20.16 18.97
C PRO A 34 7.00 20.27 19.07
N THR A 35 7.49 21.18 19.91
CA THR A 35 8.91 21.23 20.29
C THR A 35 9.27 19.91 20.98
N GLY A 36 10.15 19.10 20.37
CA GLY A 36 10.60 17.81 20.89
C GLY A 36 9.93 16.57 20.28
N GLU A 37 9.06 16.71 19.27
CA GLU A 37 8.59 15.56 18.49
C GLU A 37 9.67 15.09 17.52
N ASN A 38 9.88 13.77 17.44
CA ASN A 38 10.76 13.13 16.46
C ASN A 38 10.44 13.62 15.04
N ALA A 39 11.37 14.35 14.41
CA ALA A 39 11.14 14.99 13.10
C ALA A 39 10.71 13.99 12.01
N VAL A 40 11.29 12.79 12.02
CA VAL A 40 10.94 11.73 11.06
C VAL A 40 9.49 11.30 11.24
N LEU A 41 9.01 11.21 12.48
CA LEU A 41 7.63 10.85 12.78
C LEU A 41 6.63 11.93 12.31
N TYR A 42 6.93 13.20 12.58
CA TYR A 42 6.14 14.34 12.12
C TYR A 42 6.03 14.36 10.59
N TRP A 43 7.17 14.28 9.90
CA TRP A 43 7.22 14.35 8.44
C TRP A 43 6.67 13.09 7.77
N SER A 44 6.71 11.93 8.42
CA SER A 44 5.97 10.74 7.98
C SER A 44 4.46 10.98 7.99
N GLY A 45 3.93 11.71 8.98
CA GLY A 45 2.52 12.12 9.04
C GLY A 45 2.13 13.12 7.95
N VAL A 46 2.98 14.11 7.67
CA VAL A 46 2.79 15.05 6.54
C VAL A 46 2.79 14.30 5.21
N ALA A 47 3.74 13.38 5.03
CA ALA A 47 3.85 12.55 3.83
C ALA A 47 2.64 11.63 3.65
N GLU A 48 2.13 11.01 4.72
CA GLU A 48 0.91 10.19 4.70
C GLU A 48 -0.27 10.99 4.11
N GLY A 49 -0.52 12.20 4.63
CA GLY A 49 -1.63 13.04 4.17
C GLY A 49 -1.46 13.48 2.70
N ALA A 50 -0.27 13.97 2.34
CA ALA A 50 0.01 14.42 0.98
C ALA A 50 -0.02 13.27 -0.04
N ILE A 51 0.50 12.09 0.32
CA ILE A 51 0.61 10.96 -0.59
C ILE A 51 -0.72 10.18 -0.68
N GLY A 52 -1.48 10.08 0.41
CA GLY A 52 -2.74 9.31 0.42
C GLY A 52 -3.90 10.00 -0.30
N ALA A 53 -3.88 11.33 -0.42
CA ALA A 53 -4.98 12.11 -0.98
C ALA A 53 -5.32 11.71 -2.44
N GLY A 54 -6.47 11.06 -2.63
CA GLY A 54 -7.01 10.70 -3.94
C GLY A 54 -6.19 9.67 -4.73
N ARG A 55 -5.32 8.90 -4.05
CA ARG A 55 -4.32 8.06 -4.70
C ARG A 55 -4.47 6.56 -4.34
N PRO A 56 -4.35 5.64 -5.32
CA PRO A 56 -4.31 4.20 -5.05
C PRO A 56 -3.17 3.77 -4.11
N PRO A 57 -3.35 2.75 -3.26
CA PRO A 57 -2.34 2.38 -2.27
C PRO A 57 -0.98 1.97 -2.83
N ALA A 58 -0.92 1.32 -3.98
CA ALA A 58 0.32 0.74 -4.48
C ALA A 58 1.29 1.82 -4.95
N ASN A 59 0.83 2.75 -5.78
CA ASN A 59 1.71 3.83 -6.25
C ASN A 59 2.06 4.83 -5.14
N SER A 60 1.26 4.93 -4.06
CA SER A 60 1.61 5.69 -2.86
C SER A 60 2.91 5.20 -2.22
N THR A 61 3.18 3.89 -2.25
CA THR A 61 4.39 3.32 -1.63
C THR A 61 5.68 3.77 -2.31
N VAL A 62 5.67 3.97 -3.62
CA VAL A 62 6.83 4.50 -4.36
C VAL A 62 7.18 5.91 -3.88
N LEU A 63 6.18 6.79 -3.76
CA LEU A 63 6.38 8.15 -3.24
C LEU A 63 6.82 8.13 -1.78
N ALA A 64 6.26 7.22 -0.97
CA ALA A 64 6.66 7.06 0.42
C ALA A 64 8.11 6.58 0.56
N GLY A 65 8.55 5.65 -0.30
CA GLY A 65 9.93 5.20 -0.37
C GLY A 65 10.89 6.35 -0.71
N MET A 66 10.50 7.25 -1.63
CA MET A 66 11.30 8.44 -1.93
C MET A 66 11.41 9.37 -0.72
N VAL A 67 10.29 9.73 -0.10
CA VAL A 67 10.29 10.67 1.04
C VAL A 67 11.07 10.11 2.22
N HIS A 68 10.82 8.85 2.60
CA HIS A 68 11.50 8.24 3.75
C HIS A 68 12.96 7.89 3.47
N GLY A 69 13.33 7.54 2.23
CA GLY A 69 14.73 7.36 1.86
C GLY A 69 15.52 8.68 1.88
N ALA A 70 14.92 9.80 1.47
CA ALA A 70 15.57 11.12 1.57
C ALA A 70 15.75 11.58 3.03
N MET A 71 14.72 11.36 3.88
CA MET A 71 14.85 11.61 5.32
C MET A 71 15.92 10.71 5.96
N TYR A 72 16.00 9.44 5.53
CA TYR A 72 17.02 8.50 5.99
C TYR A 72 18.43 8.99 5.69
N ASP A 73 18.71 9.42 4.44
CA ASP A 73 20.04 9.93 4.07
C ASP A 73 20.40 11.23 4.82
N ALA A 74 19.42 12.10 5.07
CA ALA A 74 19.62 13.31 5.86
C ALA A 74 20.01 12.98 7.32
N VAL A 75 19.36 11.98 7.93
CA VAL A 75 19.68 11.52 9.28
C VAL A 75 21.01 10.77 9.32
N ALA A 76 21.29 9.93 8.32
CA ALA A 76 22.56 9.21 8.19
C ALA A 76 23.76 10.17 8.15
N ALA A 77 23.60 11.32 7.48
CA ALA A 77 24.63 12.34 7.39
C ALA A 77 24.93 13.06 8.72
N ILE A 78 23.92 13.29 9.55
CA ILE A 78 24.04 14.10 10.78
C ILE A 78 24.31 13.23 12.00
N GLU A 79 23.53 12.17 12.19
CA GLU A 79 23.64 11.28 13.35
C GLU A 79 24.77 10.26 13.17
N GLY A 80 25.11 9.90 11.93
CA GLY A 80 26.03 8.82 11.63
C GLY A 80 25.50 7.44 12.00
N GLY A 81 26.33 6.41 11.85
CA GLY A 81 25.98 5.01 12.16
C GLY A 81 24.89 4.41 11.29
N LEU A 82 24.56 5.05 10.17
CA LEU A 82 23.72 4.56 9.10
C LEU A 82 24.51 4.70 7.79
N GLU A 83 24.48 3.68 6.95
CA GLU A 83 25.04 3.76 5.60
C GLU A 83 24.06 4.52 4.70
N PRO A 84 24.51 5.48 3.86
CA PRO A 84 23.62 6.17 2.95
C PRO A 84 22.91 5.22 1.98
N PHE A 85 21.62 5.47 1.73
CA PHE A 85 20.80 4.69 0.82
C PHE A 85 20.88 5.19 -0.64
N ALA A 86 20.49 6.45 -0.89
CA ALA A 86 20.46 7.00 -2.25
C ALA A 86 21.68 7.88 -2.55
N THR A 87 22.11 8.68 -1.57
CA THR A 87 23.30 9.54 -1.70
C THR A 87 24.00 9.72 -0.36
N GLY A 88 25.34 9.65 -0.38
CA GLY A 88 26.14 10.15 0.75
C GLY A 88 26.05 11.67 0.83
N VAL A 89 25.85 12.20 2.03
CA VAL A 89 25.79 13.65 2.28
C VAL A 89 26.79 14.01 3.38
N SER A 90 27.58 15.06 3.15
CA SER A 90 28.47 15.62 4.17
C SER A 90 27.69 16.61 5.02
N ALA A 91 27.71 16.45 6.34
CA ALA A 91 27.08 17.37 7.28
C ALA A 91 28.12 18.02 8.20
N PRO A 92 28.02 19.34 8.47
CA PRO A 92 28.72 19.97 9.59
C PRO A 92 28.30 19.34 10.93
N PRO A 93 29.21 19.25 11.93
CA PRO A 93 28.91 18.61 13.22
C PRO A 93 27.68 19.16 13.96
N ASP A 94 27.38 20.45 13.77
CA ASP A 94 26.29 21.15 14.45
C ASP A 94 25.03 21.32 13.58
N ALA A 95 24.94 20.62 12.45
CA ALA A 95 23.76 20.70 11.57
C ALA A 95 22.50 20.17 12.29
N SER A 96 21.40 20.91 12.20
CA SER A 96 20.13 20.51 12.82
C SER A 96 19.50 19.35 12.04
N ALA A 97 19.38 18.20 12.69
CA ALA A 97 18.75 17.01 12.11
C ALA A 97 17.26 17.26 11.79
N ASP A 98 16.54 17.96 12.67
CA ASP A 98 15.14 18.34 12.45
C ASP A 98 14.96 19.19 11.18
N ALA A 99 15.83 20.19 10.98
CA ALA A 99 15.81 21.02 9.77
C ALA A 99 16.16 20.22 8.51
N ALA A 100 17.08 19.25 8.61
CA ALA A 100 17.47 18.40 7.49
C ALA A 100 16.36 17.43 7.08
N VAL A 101 15.73 16.76 8.04
CA VAL A 101 14.57 15.88 7.80
C VAL A 101 13.43 16.67 7.17
N ALA A 102 13.14 17.86 7.71
CA ALA A 102 12.08 18.72 7.20
C ALA A 102 12.31 19.18 5.77
N GLN A 103 13.52 19.64 5.46
CA GLN A 103 13.89 20.03 4.10
C GLN A 103 13.82 18.85 3.15
N ALA A 104 14.39 17.69 3.52
CA ALA A 104 14.42 16.51 2.67
C ALA A 104 13.01 16.04 2.30
N ALA A 105 12.13 15.93 3.30
CA ALA A 105 10.75 15.52 3.08
C ALA A 105 9.98 16.52 2.21
N ARG A 106 10.09 17.82 2.51
CA ARG A 106 9.40 18.88 1.76
C ARG A 106 9.82 18.87 0.29
N ASP A 107 11.12 18.81 0.00
CA ASP A 107 11.61 18.94 -1.37
C ASP A 107 11.17 17.75 -2.25
N VAL A 108 11.20 16.53 -1.70
CA VAL A 108 10.64 15.37 -2.40
C VAL A 108 9.13 15.50 -2.60
N LEU A 109 8.38 15.92 -1.58
CA LEU A 109 6.93 16.09 -1.68
C LEU A 109 6.54 17.14 -2.71
N VAL A 110 7.21 18.30 -2.73
CA VAL A 110 6.96 19.35 -3.73
C VAL A 110 7.26 18.86 -5.13
N ALA A 111 8.37 18.13 -5.32
CA ALA A 111 8.78 17.65 -6.64
C ALA A 111 7.90 16.49 -7.17
N ARG A 112 7.39 15.62 -6.28
CA ARG A 112 6.73 14.36 -6.68
C ARG A 112 5.24 14.31 -6.40
N VAL A 113 4.73 15.27 -5.63
CA VAL A 113 3.31 15.41 -5.29
C VAL A 113 2.87 16.86 -5.55
N PRO A 114 2.94 17.36 -6.81
CA PRO A 114 2.74 18.78 -7.12
C PRO A 114 1.37 19.32 -6.66
N GLY A 115 0.32 18.48 -6.71
CA GLY A 115 -1.01 18.84 -6.21
C GLY A 115 -1.08 19.08 -4.69
N GLN A 116 -0.04 18.71 -3.94
CA GLN A 116 0.09 18.92 -2.49
C GLN A 116 1.28 19.81 -2.13
N ALA A 117 1.95 20.42 -3.12
CA ALA A 117 3.14 21.23 -2.89
C ALA A 117 2.88 22.40 -1.93
N ALA A 118 1.74 23.08 -2.08
CA ALA A 118 1.36 24.18 -1.20
C ALA A 118 1.12 23.71 0.25
N ALA A 119 0.47 22.56 0.43
CA ALA A 119 0.24 22.00 1.76
C ALA A 119 1.57 21.57 2.42
N ALA A 120 2.46 20.93 1.67
CA ALA A 120 3.80 20.55 2.13
C ALA A 120 4.65 21.78 2.48
N GLN A 121 4.58 22.85 1.69
CA GLN A 121 5.28 24.10 1.96
C GLN A 121 4.76 24.78 3.24
N THR A 122 3.44 24.85 3.43
CA THR A 122 2.84 25.40 4.65
C THR A 122 3.27 24.62 5.91
N ALA A 123 3.28 23.29 5.84
CA ALA A 123 3.77 22.45 6.93
C ALA A 123 5.27 22.70 7.21
N TYR A 124 6.08 22.86 6.15
CA TYR A 124 7.50 23.18 6.26
C TYR A 124 7.72 24.54 6.94
N ASP A 125 7.03 25.58 6.50
CA ASP A 125 7.20 26.93 7.07
C ASP A 125 6.81 26.96 8.55
N ALA A 126 5.73 26.28 8.93
CA ALA A 126 5.30 26.14 10.31
C ALA A 126 6.31 25.36 11.17
N TYR A 127 6.80 24.22 10.67
CA TYR A 127 7.78 23.39 11.37
C TYR A 127 9.13 24.13 11.54
N MET A 128 9.60 24.77 10.47
CA MET A 128 10.83 25.52 10.49
C MET A 128 10.76 26.76 11.39
N ALA A 129 9.60 27.41 11.54
CA ALA A 129 9.46 28.53 12.47
C ALA A 129 9.73 28.15 13.95
N ALA A 130 9.50 26.88 14.31
CA ALA A 130 9.77 26.37 15.66
C ALA A 130 11.26 26.08 15.93
N ILE A 131 12.09 25.96 14.88
CA ILE A 131 13.53 25.71 15.02
C ILE A 131 14.28 27.05 15.16
N PRO A 132 15.11 27.24 16.20
CA PRO A 132 15.89 28.47 16.39
C PRO A 132 16.68 28.86 15.15
N ALA A 133 16.62 30.15 14.78
CA ALA A 133 17.42 30.67 13.68
C ALA A 133 18.92 30.61 14.02
N GLY A 134 19.75 30.22 13.05
CA GLY A 134 21.19 30.18 13.22
C GLY A 134 21.89 29.18 12.30
N PRO A 135 23.24 29.11 12.38
CA PRO A 135 24.05 28.28 11.49
C PRO A 135 23.66 26.80 11.47
N ALA A 136 23.27 26.24 12.62
CA ALA A 136 22.81 24.86 12.75
C ALA A 136 21.59 24.56 11.86
N LYS A 137 20.59 25.45 11.87
CA LYS A 137 19.38 25.34 11.06
C LYS A 137 19.68 25.47 9.57
N ASP A 138 20.52 26.42 9.20
CA ASP A 138 20.91 26.64 7.80
C ASP A 138 21.73 25.47 7.25
N ALA A 139 22.64 24.93 8.04
CA ALA A 139 23.38 23.70 7.71
C ALA A 139 22.44 22.49 7.57
N GLY A 140 21.50 22.32 8.48
CA GLY A 140 20.48 21.26 8.40
C GLY A 140 19.67 21.35 7.10
N LYS A 141 19.19 22.55 6.74
CA LYS A 141 18.51 22.78 5.46
C LYS A 141 19.41 22.39 4.27
N ALA A 142 20.68 22.77 4.28
CA ALA A 142 21.59 22.40 3.19
C ALA A 142 21.74 20.88 3.06
N VAL A 143 21.93 20.17 4.18
CA VAL A 143 22.01 18.70 4.22
C VAL A 143 20.74 18.06 3.65
N GLY A 144 19.58 18.49 4.13
CA GLY A 144 18.30 17.95 3.68
C GLY A 144 18.02 18.18 2.20
N ALA A 145 18.41 19.36 1.67
CA ALA A 145 18.29 19.66 0.25
C ALA A 145 19.17 18.73 -0.62
N VAL A 146 20.39 18.44 -0.18
CA VAL A 146 21.28 17.48 -0.88
C VAL A 146 20.71 16.07 -0.82
N ALA A 147 20.20 15.63 0.34
CA ALA A 147 19.58 14.32 0.49
C ALA A 147 18.35 14.14 -0.43
N ALA A 148 17.46 15.15 -0.48
CA ALA A 148 16.33 15.16 -1.40
C ALA A 148 16.78 15.15 -2.87
N ALA A 149 17.79 15.96 -3.23
CA ALA A 149 18.31 16.00 -4.59
C ALA A 149 18.88 14.64 -5.02
N GLY A 150 19.63 13.95 -4.15
CA GLY A 150 20.15 12.61 -4.44
C GLY A 150 19.05 11.57 -4.62
N MET A 151 18.02 11.59 -3.77
CA MET A 151 16.85 10.72 -3.96
C MET A 151 16.14 11.01 -5.29
N LEU A 152 15.90 12.28 -5.63
CA LEU A 152 15.27 12.65 -6.89
C LEU A 152 16.13 12.26 -8.11
N ALA A 153 17.46 12.39 -8.01
CA ALA A 153 18.38 11.96 -9.05
C ALA A 153 18.37 10.43 -9.25
N MET A 154 18.36 9.66 -8.16
CA MET A 154 18.24 8.19 -8.22
C MET A 154 16.94 7.75 -8.92
N ARG A 155 15.88 8.57 -8.82
CA ARG A 155 14.56 8.33 -9.43
C ARG A 155 14.36 9.01 -10.78
N LEU A 156 15.37 9.67 -11.34
CA LEU A 156 15.26 10.29 -12.66
C LEU A 156 14.98 9.24 -13.74
N GLY A 157 13.93 9.47 -14.53
CA GLY A 157 13.50 8.52 -15.57
C GLY A 157 13.00 7.17 -15.03
N ASP A 158 12.50 7.13 -13.80
CA ASP A 158 11.97 5.90 -13.19
C ASP A 158 10.61 5.46 -13.73
N ARG A 159 10.02 6.23 -14.65
CA ARG A 159 8.74 5.96 -15.32
C ARG A 159 7.51 6.01 -14.41
N PHE A 160 7.63 6.54 -13.19
CA PHE A 160 6.50 6.65 -12.28
C PHE A 160 5.37 7.52 -12.82
N ASP A 161 5.69 8.55 -13.61
CA ASP A 161 4.69 9.48 -14.18
C ASP A 161 4.19 9.06 -15.57
N ASP A 162 4.66 7.94 -16.11
CA ASP A 162 4.19 7.42 -17.40
C ASP A 162 2.68 7.14 -17.34
N VAL A 163 1.96 7.57 -18.39
CA VAL A 163 0.59 7.13 -18.64
C VAL A 163 0.64 5.82 -19.40
N VAL A 164 0.21 4.74 -18.75
CA VAL A 164 0.23 3.40 -19.33
C VAL A 164 -1.21 2.89 -19.46
N PRO A 165 -1.76 2.79 -20.68
CA PRO A 165 -3.09 2.22 -20.87
C PRO A 165 -3.07 0.71 -20.62
N TYR A 166 -4.17 0.19 -20.08
CA TYR A 166 -4.39 -1.26 -20.06
C TYR A 166 -4.72 -1.76 -21.46
N VAL A 167 -4.07 -2.85 -21.88
CA VAL A 167 -4.39 -3.56 -23.11
C VAL A 167 -4.94 -4.92 -22.71
N GLN A 168 -6.20 -5.16 -23.04
CA GLN A 168 -6.90 -6.42 -22.73
C GLN A 168 -6.24 -7.59 -23.48
N PRO A 169 -5.71 -8.61 -22.78
CA PRO A 169 -5.35 -9.88 -23.42
C PRO A 169 -6.59 -10.54 -24.02
N PRO A 170 -6.46 -11.48 -24.98
CA PRO A 170 -7.60 -12.20 -25.54
C PRO A 170 -8.54 -12.70 -24.42
N PRO A 171 -9.80 -12.24 -24.38
CA PRO A 171 -10.70 -12.56 -23.27
C PRO A 171 -11.03 -14.06 -23.28
N GLY A 172 -11.23 -14.62 -22.09
CA GLY A 172 -11.51 -16.05 -21.93
C GLY A 172 -11.36 -16.52 -20.48
N PRO A 173 -11.59 -17.82 -20.22
CA PRO A 173 -11.43 -18.40 -18.90
C PRO A 173 -10.05 -18.11 -18.32
N GLY A 174 -10.00 -17.64 -17.06
CA GLY A 174 -8.76 -17.30 -16.38
C GLY A 174 -8.19 -15.92 -16.69
N VAL A 175 -8.70 -15.19 -17.68
CA VAL A 175 -8.18 -13.87 -18.08
C VAL A 175 -8.96 -12.74 -17.40
N PHE A 176 -8.24 -11.81 -16.78
CA PHE A 176 -8.79 -10.60 -16.19
C PHE A 176 -9.45 -9.74 -17.26
N GLU A 177 -10.66 -9.31 -16.94
CA GLU A 177 -11.42 -8.32 -17.68
C GLU A 177 -11.80 -7.21 -16.68
N PRO A 178 -11.80 -5.93 -17.08
CA PRO A 178 -12.19 -4.82 -16.21
C PRO A 178 -13.58 -5.01 -15.61
N ILE A 179 -13.71 -4.73 -14.31
CA ILE A 179 -14.94 -4.94 -13.53
C ILE A 179 -15.72 -3.62 -13.37
N ALA A 180 -15.09 -2.50 -13.71
CA ALA A 180 -15.67 -1.17 -13.67
C ALA A 180 -15.31 -0.39 -14.93
N ALA A 181 -16.08 0.66 -15.22
CA ALA A 181 -15.81 1.56 -16.35
C ALA A 181 -14.53 2.41 -16.18
N THR A 182 -13.97 2.46 -14.98
CA THR A 182 -12.67 3.11 -14.74
C THR A 182 -11.54 2.28 -15.36
N PRO A 183 -10.41 2.91 -15.74
CA PRO A 183 -9.22 2.16 -16.14
C PRO A 183 -8.73 1.23 -15.01
N PRO A 184 -8.19 0.05 -15.33
CA PRO A 184 -7.54 -0.80 -14.34
C PRO A 184 -6.45 -0.06 -13.56
N VAL A 185 -6.41 -0.32 -12.26
CA VAL A 185 -5.61 0.45 -11.30
C VAL A 185 -4.12 0.17 -11.47
N ASP A 186 -3.32 1.24 -11.60
CA ASP A 186 -1.85 1.19 -11.50
C ASP A 186 -1.14 0.27 -12.52
N VAL A 187 -1.66 0.16 -13.75
CA VAL A 187 -0.98 -0.57 -14.85
C VAL A 187 0.48 -0.14 -15.01
N LYS A 188 0.76 1.15 -14.78
CA LYS A 188 2.10 1.74 -14.87
C LYS A 188 3.11 1.14 -13.90
N LEU A 189 2.70 0.60 -12.74
CA LEU A 189 3.64 0.13 -11.73
C LEU A 189 4.56 -0.98 -12.23
N GLY A 190 4.08 -1.85 -13.12
CA GLY A 190 4.91 -2.87 -13.76
C GLY A 190 6.01 -2.30 -14.69
N ARG A 191 6.03 -0.98 -14.93
CA ARG A 191 7.07 -0.28 -15.70
C ARG A 191 7.96 0.62 -14.86
N VAL A 192 7.60 0.87 -13.60
CA VAL A 192 8.38 1.74 -12.72
C VAL A 192 9.70 1.05 -12.40
N ARG A 193 10.82 1.76 -12.54
CA ARG A 193 12.14 1.21 -12.17
C ARG A 193 12.15 0.92 -10.66
N PRO A 194 12.51 -0.28 -10.19
CA PRO A 194 12.67 -0.54 -8.76
C PRO A 194 13.73 0.37 -8.13
N PHE A 195 13.72 0.46 -6.81
CA PHE A 195 14.73 1.17 -6.01
C PHE A 195 16.01 0.34 -5.89
N THR A 196 15.85 -0.96 -5.64
CA THR A 196 16.94 -1.87 -5.26
C THR A 196 17.02 -3.13 -6.12
N LEU A 197 15.90 -3.53 -6.73
CA LEU A 197 15.84 -4.70 -7.62
C LEU A 197 16.45 -4.38 -9.00
N GLU A 198 17.05 -5.38 -9.64
CA GLU A 198 17.62 -5.26 -10.98
C GLU A 198 16.53 -5.10 -12.05
N SER A 199 15.39 -5.75 -11.84
CA SER A 199 14.21 -5.61 -12.71
C SER A 199 12.91 -5.78 -11.93
N GLN A 200 11.81 -5.25 -12.48
CA GLN A 200 10.48 -5.38 -11.87
C GLN A 200 10.06 -6.85 -11.73
N SER A 201 10.55 -7.72 -12.61
CA SER A 201 10.20 -9.14 -12.67
C SER A 201 11.15 -10.07 -11.91
N GLU A 202 12.22 -9.55 -11.30
CA GLU A 202 13.25 -10.35 -10.61
C GLU A 202 12.62 -11.29 -9.56
N TYR A 203 11.56 -10.82 -8.90
CA TYR A 203 10.84 -11.57 -7.87
C TYR A 203 9.47 -12.07 -8.32
N ARG A 204 9.17 -12.12 -9.62
CA ARG A 204 7.89 -12.64 -10.12
C ARG A 204 7.65 -14.07 -9.59
N PRO A 205 6.49 -14.37 -8.99
CA PRO A 205 6.16 -15.75 -8.58
C PRO A 205 5.91 -16.65 -9.77
N ASP A 206 5.83 -17.95 -9.52
CA ASP A 206 5.31 -18.90 -10.51
C ASP A 206 3.87 -18.54 -10.94
N PRO A 207 3.39 -19.02 -12.10
CA PRO A 207 2.03 -18.77 -12.54
C PRO A 207 0.96 -19.23 -11.53
N PRO A 208 -0.24 -18.61 -11.54
CA PRO A 208 -1.35 -19.11 -10.72
C PRO A 208 -1.69 -20.54 -11.11
N TYR A 209 -2.26 -21.28 -10.16
CA TYR A 209 -2.65 -22.68 -10.39
C TYR A 209 -3.68 -22.82 -11.53
N GLY A 210 -3.62 -23.93 -12.26
CA GLY A 210 -4.51 -24.20 -13.38
C GLY A 210 -5.99 -24.29 -12.95
N LEU A 211 -6.89 -23.84 -13.82
CA LEU A 211 -8.33 -23.76 -13.56
C LEU A 211 -8.97 -25.13 -13.27
N THR A 212 -8.47 -26.21 -13.86
CA THR A 212 -8.97 -27.57 -13.62
C THR A 212 -8.42 -28.21 -12.33
N SER A 213 -7.56 -27.51 -11.60
CA SER A 213 -6.94 -28.05 -10.39
C SER A 213 -7.94 -28.13 -9.22
N LYS A 214 -7.72 -29.10 -8.32
CA LYS A 214 -8.50 -29.22 -7.08
C LYS A 214 -8.37 -27.99 -6.18
N ARG A 215 -7.19 -27.33 -6.18
CA ARG A 215 -6.94 -26.11 -5.40
C ARG A 215 -7.81 -24.95 -5.91
N TYR A 216 -7.87 -24.75 -7.23
CA TYR A 216 -8.76 -23.76 -7.83
C TYR A 216 -10.22 -24.02 -7.47
N GLY A 217 -10.72 -25.23 -7.70
CA GLY A 217 -12.14 -25.55 -7.47
C GLY A 217 -12.56 -25.31 -6.02
N ARG A 218 -11.73 -25.72 -5.05
CA ARG A 218 -11.97 -25.44 -3.63
C ARG A 218 -12.04 -23.95 -3.33
N ASP A 219 -11.11 -23.16 -3.85
CA ASP A 219 -11.05 -21.73 -3.55
C ASP A 219 -12.19 -20.95 -4.21
N VAL A 220 -12.64 -21.36 -5.41
CA VAL A 220 -13.85 -20.79 -6.03
C VAL A 220 -15.08 -21.05 -5.16
N VAL A 221 -15.26 -22.27 -4.66
CA VAL A 221 -16.39 -22.62 -3.78
C VAL A 221 -16.34 -21.81 -2.49
N GLU A 222 -15.18 -21.72 -1.83
CA GLU A 222 -15.02 -20.90 -0.60
C GLU A 222 -15.42 -19.45 -0.85
N VAL A 223 -14.94 -18.86 -1.96
CA VAL A 223 -15.23 -17.47 -2.29
C VAL A 223 -16.70 -17.28 -2.72
N GLN A 224 -17.29 -18.24 -3.44
CA GLN A 224 -18.70 -18.19 -3.83
C GLN A 224 -19.64 -18.15 -2.61
N GLU A 225 -19.31 -18.91 -1.57
CA GLU A 225 -20.05 -18.95 -0.32
C GLU A 225 -19.80 -17.68 0.53
N LEU A 226 -18.54 -17.40 0.86
CA LEU A 226 -18.17 -16.38 1.84
C LEU A 226 -18.00 -14.98 1.27
N GLY A 227 -17.74 -14.86 -0.04
CA GLY A 227 -17.35 -13.62 -0.71
C GLY A 227 -18.53 -12.78 -1.22
N ARG A 228 -19.75 -13.33 -1.27
CA ARG A 228 -20.90 -12.69 -1.91
C ARG A 228 -21.32 -11.38 -1.27
N ALA A 229 -21.90 -10.47 -2.05
CA ALA A 229 -22.53 -9.25 -1.56
C ALA A 229 -23.76 -9.55 -0.68
N GLY A 230 -24.12 -8.58 0.16
CA GLY A 230 -25.27 -8.68 1.06
C GLY A 230 -25.05 -9.61 2.26
N THR A 231 -26.16 -10.06 2.86
CA THR A 231 -26.19 -10.86 4.10
C THR A 231 -26.80 -12.26 3.91
N ALA A 232 -27.11 -12.63 2.66
CA ALA A 232 -27.77 -13.90 2.35
C ALA A 232 -26.82 -15.11 2.38
N GLY A 233 -25.51 -14.90 2.57
CA GLY A 233 -24.50 -15.97 2.65
C GLY A 233 -24.15 -16.35 4.09
N PRO A 234 -23.34 -17.41 4.28
CA PRO A 234 -22.91 -17.89 5.60
C PRO A 234 -21.91 -16.97 6.31
N ARG A 235 -21.46 -15.87 5.67
CA ARG A 235 -20.52 -14.91 6.25
C ARG A 235 -21.13 -14.22 7.49
N THR A 236 -20.44 -14.28 8.62
CA THR A 236 -20.90 -13.65 9.87
C THR A 236 -20.78 -12.12 9.82
N SER A 237 -21.41 -11.44 10.80
CA SER A 237 -21.26 -9.99 10.98
C SER A 237 -19.79 -9.60 11.26
N GLY A 238 -19.09 -10.34 12.12
CA GLY A 238 -17.68 -10.11 12.43
C GLY A 238 -16.75 -10.33 11.23
N GLN A 239 -17.04 -11.31 10.38
CA GLN A 239 -16.32 -11.48 9.11
C GLN A 239 -16.58 -10.29 8.16
N THR A 240 -17.83 -9.83 8.05
CA THR A 240 -18.19 -8.65 7.24
C THR A 240 -17.52 -7.38 7.77
N GLU A 241 -17.45 -7.19 9.08
CA GLU A 241 -16.70 -6.08 9.69
C GLU A 241 -15.21 -6.17 9.38
N THR A 242 -14.62 -7.36 9.46
CA THR A 242 -13.20 -7.58 9.10
C THR A 242 -12.93 -7.23 7.64
N VAL A 243 -13.82 -7.57 6.71
CA VAL A 243 -13.72 -7.10 5.31
C VAL A 243 -13.69 -5.57 5.26
N ARG A 244 -14.67 -4.90 5.90
CA ARG A 244 -14.77 -3.43 5.91
C ARG A 244 -13.58 -2.76 6.61
N PHE A 245 -13.02 -3.38 7.65
CA PHE A 245 -11.86 -2.87 8.35
C PHE A 245 -10.66 -2.69 7.39
N PHE A 246 -10.45 -3.64 6.48
CA PHE A 246 -9.37 -3.62 5.48
C PHE A 246 -9.78 -3.05 4.11
N THR A 247 -10.90 -2.33 4.01
CA THR A 247 -11.19 -1.47 2.84
C THR A 247 -10.67 -0.05 2.99
N ASP A 248 -10.11 0.32 4.15
CA ASP A 248 -9.39 1.59 4.30
C ASP A 248 -8.22 1.68 3.31
N GLN A 249 -7.81 2.90 2.97
CA GLN A 249 -6.67 3.15 2.10
C GLN A 249 -5.42 2.55 2.77
N THR A 250 -4.92 1.46 2.20
CA THR A 250 -3.94 0.57 2.84
C THR A 250 -2.61 1.28 3.17
N PHE A 251 -2.16 2.19 2.30
CA PHE A 251 -0.96 3.00 2.58
C PHE A 251 -1.18 3.93 3.78
N VAL A 252 -2.30 4.65 3.84
CA VAL A 252 -2.62 5.54 4.97
C VAL A 252 -2.81 4.73 6.25
N GLN A 253 -3.52 3.61 6.21
CA GLN A 253 -3.72 2.72 7.35
C GLN A 253 -2.40 2.21 7.95
N TYR A 254 -1.49 1.70 7.11
CA TYR A 254 -0.18 1.25 7.59
C TYR A 254 0.73 2.40 8.00
N SER A 255 0.62 3.57 7.37
CA SER A 255 1.37 4.76 7.80
C SER A 255 1.01 5.17 9.22
N ARG A 256 -0.29 5.23 9.55
CA ARG A 256 -0.74 5.47 10.94
C ARG A 256 -0.24 4.40 11.89
N ALA A 257 -0.33 3.12 11.51
CA ALA A 257 0.11 2.01 12.36
C ALA A 257 1.63 2.06 12.64
N MET A 258 2.44 2.34 11.62
CA MET A 258 3.89 2.48 11.74
C MET A 258 4.28 3.67 12.63
N ARG A 259 3.63 4.83 12.44
CA ARG A 259 3.85 6.00 13.30
C ARG A 259 3.46 5.73 14.75
N ALA A 260 2.31 5.06 14.98
CA ALA A 260 1.89 4.65 16.31
C ALA A 260 2.89 3.68 16.95
N LEU A 261 3.45 2.74 16.20
CA LEU A 261 4.47 1.80 16.67
C LEU A 261 5.78 2.53 17.04
N VAL A 262 6.28 3.40 16.17
CA VAL A 262 7.49 4.21 16.42
C VAL A 262 7.35 4.98 17.72
N ASN A 263 6.21 5.67 17.90
CA ASN A 263 5.91 6.41 19.13
C ASN A 263 5.79 5.49 20.35
N ALA A 264 5.07 4.37 20.25
CA ALA A 264 4.88 3.43 21.37
C ALA A 264 6.17 2.74 21.81
N ARG A 265 7.12 2.55 20.88
CA ARG A 265 8.45 2.00 21.16
C ARG A 265 9.45 3.05 21.63
N GLY A 266 9.09 4.34 21.56
CA GLY A 266 9.99 5.44 21.93
C GLY A 266 11.26 5.49 21.08
N LEU A 267 11.16 5.12 19.80
CA LEU A 267 12.34 5.09 18.93
C LEU A 267 12.90 6.49 18.72
N ASP A 268 14.22 6.61 18.78
CA ASP A 268 14.90 7.88 18.53
C ASP A 268 14.85 8.27 17.04
N LEU A 269 15.46 9.42 16.71
CA LEU A 269 15.47 9.94 15.34
C LEU A 269 16.11 8.95 14.34
N ARG A 270 17.25 8.35 14.72
CA ARG A 270 18.02 7.42 13.89
C ARG A 270 17.28 6.10 13.71
N GLU A 271 16.76 5.54 14.78
CA GLU A 271 15.96 4.31 14.76
C GLU A 271 14.70 4.49 13.93
N SER A 272 14.03 5.65 14.06
CA SER A 272 12.84 5.98 13.28
C SER A 272 13.15 6.13 11.80
N ALA A 273 14.23 6.84 11.47
CA ALA A 273 14.71 6.96 10.09
C ALA A 273 15.03 5.59 9.49
N ARG A 274 15.76 4.75 10.23
CA ARG A 274 16.15 3.39 9.81
C ARG A 274 14.92 2.51 9.58
N LEU A 275 13.99 2.46 10.53
CA LEU A 275 12.80 1.62 10.43
C LEU A 275 11.88 2.05 9.28
N LEU A 276 11.55 3.34 9.20
CA LEU A 276 10.60 3.83 8.20
C LEU A 276 11.23 3.91 6.80
N GLY A 277 12.50 4.30 6.69
CA GLY A 277 13.26 4.26 5.44
C GLY A 277 13.30 2.86 4.85
N TYR A 278 13.69 1.87 5.66
CA TYR A 278 13.68 0.46 5.28
C TYR A 278 12.29 -0.01 4.85
N THR A 279 11.28 0.20 5.69
CA THR A 279 9.93 -0.33 5.47
C THR A 279 9.34 0.22 4.17
N TRP A 280 9.45 1.53 3.93
CA TRP A 280 8.82 2.14 2.76
C TRP A 280 9.57 1.89 1.46
N VAL A 281 10.90 1.83 1.48
CA VAL A 281 11.69 1.40 0.30
C VAL A 281 11.39 -0.06 -0.04
N ALA A 282 11.41 -0.95 0.96
CA ALA A 282 11.13 -2.37 0.75
C ALA A 282 9.69 -2.63 0.29
N THR A 283 8.72 -1.87 0.82
CA THR A 283 7.33 -1.94 0.39
C THR A 283 7.17 -1.41 -1.04
N ALA A 284 7.85 -0.31 -1.42
CA ALA A 284 7.81 0.20 -2.78
C ALA A 284 8.24 -0.86 -3.81
N ASP A 285 9.38 -1.50 -3.60
CA ASP A 285 9.89 -2.54 -4.50
C ASP A 285 9.01 -3.78 -4.52
N THR A 286 8.48 -4.17 -3.37
CA THR A 286 7.52 -5.27 -3.28
C THR A 286 6.26 -4.98 -4.10
N MET A 287 5.75 -3.75 -4.06
CA MET A 287 4.54 -3.36 -4.79
C MET A 287 4.82 -3.19 -6.29
N ILE A 288 6.00 -2.73 -6.69
CA ILE A 288 6.42 -2.73 -8.10
C ILE A 288 6.42 -4.17 -8.64
N ALA A 289 7.09 -5.11 -7.95
CA ALA A 289 7.15 -6.50 -8.38
C ALA A 289 5.79 -7.21 -8.35
N CYS A 290 4.95 -6.88 -7.36
CA CYS A 290 3.61 -7.43 -7.26
C CYS A 290 2.69 -6.96 -8.39
N TRP A 291 2.75 -5.67 -8.77
CA TRP A 291 1.96 -5.14 -9.88
C TRP A 291 2.49 -5.57 -11.25
N GLU A 292 3.81 -5.72 -11.39
CA GLU A 292 4.42 -6.39 -12.54
C GLU A 292 3.80 -7.77 -12.73
N ALA A 293 3.84 -8.62 -11.71
CA ALA A 293 3.30 -9.98 -11.77
C ALA A 293 1.78 -9.98 -12.04
N LYS A 294 1.03 -9.05 -11.45
CA LYS A 294 -0.43 -8.89 -11.71
C LYS A 294 -0.74 -8.71 -13.18
N TYR A 295 -0.07 -7.78 -13.84
CA TYR A 295 -0.33 -7.48 -15.24
C TYR A 295 0.38 -8.44 -16.19
N HIS A 296 1.43 -9.13 -15.73
CA HIS A 296 2.02 -10.27 -16.45
C HIS A 296 1.05 -11.45 -16.55
N TYR A 297 0.48 -11.89 -15.41
CA TYR A 297 -0.43 -13.03 -15.40
C TYR A 297 -1.84 -12.67 -15.84
N SER A 298 -2.28 -11.44 -15.57
CA SER A 298 -3.63 -10.97 -15.88
C SER A 298 -4.70 -11.98 -15.45
N PHE A 299 -4.55 -12.57 -14.26
CA PHE A 299 -5.45 -13.61 -13.78
C PHE A 299 -6.81 -13.03 -13.36
N TRP A 300 -7.89 -13.69 -13.76
CA TRP A 300 -9.25 -13.23 -13.49
C TRP A 300 -9.59 -13.16 -12.01
N ARG A 301 -10.56 -12.32 -11.69
CA ARG A 301 -11.09 -12.13 -10.34
C ARG A 301 -12.20 -13.13 -10.04
N PRO A 302 -12.51 -13.37 -8.75
CA PRO A 302 -13.57 -14.30 -8.37
C PRO A 302 -14.93 -14.00 -8.98
N ASN A 303 -15.27 -12.72 -9.22
CA ASN A 303 -16.53 -12.37 -9.88
C ASN A 303 -16.67 -13.02 -11.26
N HIS A 304 -15.65 -12.90 -12.11
CA HIS A 304 -15.67 -13.50 -13.44
C HIS A 304 -15.54 -15.02 -13.40
N ALA A 305 -14.74 -15.54 -12.47
CA ALA A 305 -14.58 -16.97 -12.26
C ALA A 305 -15.90 -17.64 -11.86
N ILE A 306 -16.62 -17.08 -10.88
CA ILE A 306 -17.88 -17.62 -10.36
C ILE A 306 -19.02 -17.42 -11.35
N GLN A 307 -19.11 -16.26 -12.00
CA GLN A 307 -20.17 -16.00 -12.99
C GLN A 307 -20.07 -16.93 -14.22
N ARG A 308 -18.85 -17.35 -14.57
CA ARG A 308 -18.55 -18.14 -15.78
C ARG A 308 -17.89 -19.48 -15.44
N ALA A 309 -18.23 -20.05 -14.29
CA ALA A 309 -17.57 -21.27 -13.81
C ALA A 309 -17.82 -22.49 -14.73
N ASP A 310 -18.87 -22.45 -15.55
CA ASP A 310 -19.11 -23.43 -16.62
C ASP A 310 -18.03 -23.43 -17.72
N THR A 311 -17.18 -22.40 -17.77
CA THR A 311 -16.12 -22.25 -18.79
C THR A 311 -14.72 -22.65 -18.29
N ASP A 312 -14.55 -22.94 -17.00
CA ASP A 312 -13.24 -23.20 -16.40
C ASP A 312 -12.78 -24.68 -16.50
N GLY A 313 -13.69 -25.57 -16.90
CA GLY A 313 -13.44 -27.01 -17.06
C GLY A 313 -13.30 -27.78 -15.73
N ASN A 314 -13.68 -27.18 -14.60
CA ASN A 314 -13.56 -27.76 -13.28
C ASN A 314 -14.90 -28.34 -12.80
N PRO A 315 -15.00 -29.66 -12.55
CA PRO A 315 -16.26 -30.27 -12.11
C PRO A 315 -16.69 -29.86 -10.68
N ALA A 316 -15.82 -29.20 -9.92
CA ALA A 316 -16.12 -28.76 -8.55
C ALA A 316 -16.74 -27.36 -8.50
N THR A 317 -16.76 -26.61 -9.61
CA THR A 317 -17.30 -25.25 -9.65
C THR A 317 -18.68 -25.23 -10.30
N SER A 318 -19.48 -24.21 -10.02
CA SER A 318 -20.84 -24.08 -10.57
C SER A 318 -21.15 -22.62 -10.86
N PRO A 319 -21.63 -22.29 -12.07
CA PRO A 319 -21.79 -20.90 -12.47
C PRO A 319 -22.92 -20.22 -11.70
N GLU A 320 -22.68 -18.98 -11.28
CA GLU A 320 -23.72 -18.11 -10.72
C GLU A 320 -23.65 -16.74 -11.44
N PRO A 321 -24.33 -16.58 -12.60
CA PRO A 321 -24.18 -15.40 -13.46
C PRO A 321 -24.48 -14.05 -12.79
N GLY A 322 -25.29 -14.06 -11.73
CA GLY A 322 -25.63 -12.86 -10.93
C GLY A 322 -24.74 -12.65 -9.70
N TRP A 323 -23.72 -13.46 -9.48
CA TRP A 323 -22.87 -13.36 -8.29
C TRP A 323 -22.08 -12.06 -8.31
N LEU A 324 -22.09 -11.35 -7.18
CA LEU A 324 -21.32 -10.14 -6.97
C LEU A 324 -20.51 -10.27 -5.67
N PRO A 325 -19.26 -9.79 -5.63
CA PRO A 325 -18.46 -9.80 -4.42
C PRO A 325 -18.89 -8.70 -3.45
N LEU A 326 -18.59 -8.85 -2.16
CA LEU A 326 -18.86 -7.82 -1.14
C LEU A 326 -18.09 -6.53 -1.40
N VAL A 327 -16.85 -6.64 -1.87
CA VAL A 327 -16.02 -5.50 -2.30
C VAL A 327 -15.46 -5.77 -3.69
N THR A 328 -15.12 -4.73 -4.44
CA THR A 328 -14.63 -4.86 -5.82
C THR A 328 -13.20 -4.36 -5.95
N GLY A 329 -12.48 -4.86 -6.96
CA GLY A 329 -11.13 -4.41 -7.27
C GLY A 329 -10.88 -4.46 -8.77
N ASN A 330 -10.68 -3.30 -9.41
CA ASN A 330 -10.51 -3.19 -10.85
C ASN A 330 -9.04 -3.32 -11.26
N HIS A 331 -8.46 -4.50 -11.06
CA HIS A 331 -7.12 -4.91 -11.49
C HIS A 331 -7.01 -6.44 -11.41
N PRO A 332 -6.03 -7.09 -12.05
CA PRO A 332 -5.85 -8.55 -11.96
C PRO A 332 -5.74 -9.08 -10.54
N GLU A 333 -6.17 -10.33 -10.35
CA GLU A 333 -6.25 -11.00 -9.06
C GLU A 333 -4.87 -11.38 -8.53
N TYR A 334 -4.12 -12.18 -9.28
CA TYR A 334 -2.88 -12.79 -8.83
C TYR A 334 -1.63 -12.01 -9.26
N PRO A 335 -0.65 -11.77 -8.39
CA PRO A 335 -0.63 -12.06 -6.94
C PRO A 335 -1.48 -11.07 -6.13
N ALA A 336 -1.85 -11.39 -4.89
CA ALA A 336 -2.73 -10.54 -4.09
C ALA A 336 -2.08 -9.25 -3.58
N GLY A 337 -2.63 -8.08 -3.95
CA GLY A 337 -2.01 -6.78 -3.62
C GLY A 337 -1.92 -6.49 -2.11
N HIS A 338 -2.98 -6.78 -1.35
CA HIS A 338 -2.97 -6.68 0.11
C HIS A 338 -1.96 -7.64 0.76
N ALA A 339 -1.80 -8.85 0.23
CA ALA A 339 -0.80 -9.80 0.75
C ALA A 339 0.63 -9.32 0.48
N CYS A 340 0.90 -8.75 -0.71
CA CYS A 340 2.19 -8.12 -1.01
C CYS A 340 2.50 -6.97 -0.03
N PHE A 341 1.54 -6.06 0.18
CA PHE A 341 1.73 -4.91 1.07
C PHE A 341 1.92 -5.32 2.52
N THR A 342 0.96 -6.06 3.09
CA THR A 342 0.99 -6.51 4.49
C THR A 342 2.21 -7.39 4.74
N GLY A 343 2.55 -8.28 3.81
CA GLY A 343 3.75 -9.10 3.87
C GLY A 343 5.02 -8.25 3.93
N ALA A 344 5.13 -7.20 3.11
CA ALA A 344 6.29 -6.31 3.14
C ALA A 344 6.44 -5.54 4.45
N VAL A 345 5.35 -4.95 4.95
CA VAL A 345 5.36 -4.21 6.22
C VAL A 345 5.69 -5.14 7.38
N THR A 346 4.98 -6.26 7.49
CA THR A 346 5.20 -7.19 8.61
C THR A 346 6.59 -7.83 8.57
N GLU A 347 7.13 -8.16 7.39
CA GLU A 347 8.50 -8.67 7.29
C GLU A 347 9.55 -7.60 7.62
N SER A 348 9.30 -6.34 7.30
CA SER A 348 10.18 -5.22 7.66
C SER A 348 10.28 -5.12 9.18
N LEU A 349 9.13 -5.19 9.87
CA LEU A 349 9.06 -5.20 11.33
C LEU A 349 9.76 -6.41 11.94
N ARG A 350 9.53 -7.62 11.40
CA ARG A 350 10.20 -8.84 11.87
C ARG A 350 11.71 -8.75 11.75
N SER A 351 12.20 -8.27 10.60
CA SER A 351 13.62 -8.17 10.31
C SER A 351 14.28 -7.10 11.19
N TYR A 352 13.62 -5.95 11.37
CA TYR A 352 14.15 -4.86 12.17
C TYR A 352 14.24 -5.21 13.66
N PHE A 353 13.18 -5.79 14.24
CA PHE A 353 13.15 -6.12 15.67
C PHE A 353 13.71 -7.51 16.00
N GLY A 354 14.09 -8.31 14.99
CA GLY A 354 14.56 -9.69 15.18
C GLY A 354 13.51 -10.63 15.80
N THR A 355 12.23 -10.28 15.77
CA THR A 355 11.15 -11.05 16.40
C THR A 355 9.82 -10.91 15.66
N LYS A 356 8.98 -11.93 15.77
CA LYS A 356 7.58 -11.93 15.31
C LYS A 356 6.59 -11.39 16.35
N HIS A 357 7.05 -11.16 17.58
CA HIS A 357 6.25 -10.61 18.68
C HIS A 357 6.38 -9.08 18.70
N VAL A 358 5.84 -8.45 17.66
CA VAL A 358 5.75 -7.00 17.55
C VAL A 358 4.28 -6.64 17.63
N GLN A 359 3.86 -6.11 18.77
CA GLN A 359 2.50 -5.61 18.94
C GLN A 359 2.28 -4.45 17.96
N LEU A 360 1.22 -4.51 17.16
CA LEU A 360 0.87 -3.48 16.19
C LEU A 360 -0.60 -3.06 16.34
N SER A 361 -0.81 -1.77 16.55
CA SER A 361 -2.14 -1.15 16.56
C SER A 361 -2.49 -0.64 15.17
N VAL A 362 -3.52 -1.22 14.56
CA VAL A 362 -4.02 -0.84 13.23
C VAL A 362 -5.38 -0.18 13.39
N THR A 363 -5.55 1.02 12.85
CA THR A 363 -6.81 1.77 12.90
C THR A 363 -7.44 1.83 11.51
N SER A 364 -8.73 1.53 11.41
CA SER A 364 -9.53 1.71 10.20
C SER A 364 -10.48 2.89 10.37
N THR A 365 -10.36 3.90 9.51
CA THR A 365 -11.29 5.04 9.51
C THR A 365 -12.63 4.69 8.89
N VAL A 366 -12.70 3.62 8.09
CA VAL A 366 -13.94 3.13 7.46
C VAL A 366 -14.92 2.60 8.49
N VAL A 367 -14.43 1.85 9.49
CA VAL A 367 -15.26 1.31 10.56
C VAL A 367 -15.10 2.04 11.89
N GLY A 368 -14.17 3.01 11.97
CA GLY A 368 -13.95 3.84 13.15
C GLY A 368 -13.37 3.07 14.35
N SER A 369 -12.65 1.97 14.11
CA SER A 369 -12.12 1.11 15.17
C SER A 369 -10.62 0.83 15.01
N THR A 370 -9.99 0.46 16.12
CA THR A 370 -8.59 0.04 16.20
C THR A 370 -8.52 -1.42 16.62
N ARG A 371 -7.73 -2.22 15.91
CA ARG A 371 -7.37 -3.59 16.28
C ARG A 371 -5.91 -3.62 16.74
N VAL A 372 -5.63 -4.37 17.79
CA VAL A 372 -4.28 -4.62 18.30
C VAL A 372 -3.94 -6.06 18.00
N TYR A 373 -2.84 -6.29 17.31
CA TYR A 373 -2.31 -7.62 17.03
C TYR A 373 -1.06 -7.82 17.87
N GLU A 374 -0.98 -8.91 18.65
CA GLU A 374 0.21 -9.23 19.45
C GLU A 374 1.31 -9.86 18.60
N ARG A 375 0.88 -10.52 17.51
CA ARG A 375 1.77 -11.19 16.56
C ARG A 375 1.45 -10.71 15.16
N LEU A 376 2.51 -10.42 14.40
CA LEU A 376 2.38 -9.98 13.02
C LEU A 376 1.71 -11.04 12.11
N ASP A 377 1.75 -12.32 12.50
CA ASP A 377 1.05 -13.40 11.80
C ASP A 377 -0.48 -13.27 11.89
N GLU A 378 -1.00 -12.76 13.01
CA GLU A 378 -2.44 -12.57 13.22
C GLU A 378 -2.99 -11.51 12.26
N LEU A 379 -2.24 -10.42 12.05
CA LEU A 379 -2.57 -9.41 11.07
C LEU A 379 -2.57 -9.96 9.63
N VAL A 380 -1.56 -10.77 9.29
CA VAL A 380 -1.50 -11.41 7.97
C VAL A 380 -2.72 -12.29 7.75
N GLU A 381 -3.08 -13.13 8.72
CA GLU A 381 -4.26 -13.98 8.67
C GLU A 381 -5.56 -13.18 8.53
N ASP A 382 -5.72 -12.10 9.30
CA ASP A 382 -6.90 -11.23 9.24
C ASP A 382 -7.05 -10.56 7.87
N VAL A 383 -5.94 -10.13 7.26
CA VAL A 383 -5.93 -9.59 5.90
C VAL A 383 -6.26 -10.68 4.87
N GLU A 384 -5.66 -11.87 4.96
CA GLU A 384 -5.97 -13.00 4.08
C GLU A 384 -7.46 -13.31 4.09
N ASN A 385 -8.02 -13.43 5.29
CA ASN A 385 -9.44 -13.64 5.51
C ASN A 385 -10.31 -12.51 4.98
N ALA A 386 -9.96 -11.25 5.25
CA ALA A 386 -10.71 -10.09 4.74
C ALA A 386 -10.79 -10.08 3.21
N ARG A 387 -9.75 -10.53 2.50
CA ARG A 387 -9.75 -10.53 1.03
C ARG A 387 -10.57 -11.67 0.44
N VAL A 388 -10.55 -12.85 1.08
CA VAL A 388 -11.37 -14.00 0.68
C VAL A 388 -12.84 -13.77 1.01
N TRP A 389 -13.15 -13.37 2.25
CA TRP A 389 -14.52 -13.03 2.68
C TRP A 389 -15.08 -11.80 1.96
N GLY A 390 -14.21 -10.94 1.42
CA GLY A 390 -14.60 -9.82 0.58
C GLY A 390 -14.95 -10.19 -0.86
N GLY A 391 -14.65 -11.42 -1.29
CA GLY A 391 -14.94 -11.89 -2.65
C GLY A 391 -13.93 -11.44 -3.71
N VAL A 392 -12.73 -11.00 -3.31
CA VAL A 392 -11.77 -10.35 -4.24
C VAL A 392 -10.50 -11.13 -4.53
N HIS A 393 -10.19 -12.14 -3.72
CA HIS A 393 -9.02 -12.99 -3.87
C HIS A 393 -9.34 -14.45 -3.51
N PHE A 394 -8.60 -15.38 -4.11
CA PHE A 394 -8.67 -16.79 -3.76
C PHE A 394 -7.76 -17.11 -2.57
N ARG A 395 -8.08 -18.16 -1.80
CA ARG A 395 -7.33 -18.52 -0.58
C ARG A 395 -5.88 -18.87 -0.88
N THR A 396 -5.65 -19.73 -1.85
CA THR A 396 -4.31 -20.21 -2.21
C THR A 396 -3.47 -19.08 -2.76
N THR A 397 -4.02 -18.21 -3.61
CA THR A 397 -3.29 -17.05 -4.14
C THR A 397 -2.89 -16.07 -3.04
N MET A 398 -3.76 -15.82 -2.05
CA MET A 398 -3.42 -15.03 -0.86
C MET A 398 -2.23 -15.64 -0.11
N THR A 399 -2.32 -16.91 0.26
CA THR A 399 -1.29 -17.59 1.06
C THR A 399 0.04 -17.75 0.32
N GLU A 400 0.01 -18.05 -0.98
CA GLU A 400 1.23 -18.12 -1.80
C GLU A 400 1.90 -16.74 -1.91
N THR A 401 1.10 -15.68 -2.13
CA THR A 401 1.62 -14.31 -2.16
C THR A 401 2.27 -13.92 -0.84
N ALA A 402 1.62 -14.21 0.30
CA ALA A 402 2.11 -13.88 1.63
C ALA A 402 3.41 -14.61 2.00
N LYS A 403 3.68 -15.78 1.41
CA LYS A 403 4.94 -16.52 1.58
C LYS A 403 6.05 -16.00 0.65
N HIS A 404 5.68 -15.59 -0.55
CA HIS A 404 6.61 -15.30 -1.64
C HIS A 404 7.31 -13.95 -1.45
N PHE A 405 6.55 -12.85 -1.41
CA PHE A 405 7.10 -11.49 -1.48
C PHE A 405 7.94 -11.02 -0.28
N PRO A 406 7.77 -11.51 0.96
CA PRO A 406 8.64 -11.13 2.08
C PRO A 406 10.15 -11.31 1.83
N ARG A 407 10.56 -12.17 0.89
CA ARG A 407 11.99 -12.32 0.58
C ARG A 407 12.63 -11.05 0.00
N ILE A 408 11.88 -10.23 -0.75
CA ILE A 408 12.36 -8.92 -1.24
C ILE A 408 12.80 -8.06 -0.05
N VAL A 409 11.93 -8.01 0.97
CA VAL A 409 12.16 -7.23 2.17
C VAL A 409 13.40 -7.70 2.92
N ARG A 410 13.56 -9.02 3.14
CA ARG A 410 14.78 -9.57 3.75
C ARG A 410 16.05 -9.22 2.99
N ASP A 411 16.01 -9.31 1.67
CA ASP A 411 17.19 -9.05 0.83
C ASP A 411 17.55 -7.55 0.82
N ILE A 412 16.55 -6.67 0.85
CA ILE A 412 16.75 -5.21 0.99
C ILE A 412 17.29 -4.88 2.38
N GLY A 413 16.71 -5.46 3.43
CA GLY A 413 17.14 -5.27 4.81
C GLY A 413 18.62 -5.59 4.95
N LYS A 414 19.06 -6.78 4.56
CA LYS A 414 20.47 -7.21 4.64
C LYS A 414 21.42 -6.33 3.81
N ARG A 415 20.98 -5.83 2.65
CA ARG A 415 21.85 -5.11 1.71
C ARG A 415 21.98 -3.61 2.03
N TYR A 416 20.94 -2.99 2.57
CA TYR A 416 20.89 -1.52 2.64
C TYR A 416 20.65 -0.98 4.04
N PHE A 417 19.77 -1.62 4.83
CA PHE A 417 19.27 -0.96 6.04
C PHE A 417 19.65 -1.66 7.35
N LEU A 418 19.90 -2.97 7.35
CA LEU A 418 20.10 -3.80 8.55
C LEU A 418 21.49 -4.43 8.59
N LYS A 419 22.49 -3.74 8.03
CA LYS A 419 23.91 -4.10 8.21
C LYS A 419 24.33 -3.80 9.65
N ASP A 420 25.17 -4.67 10.19
CA ASP A 420 25.78 -4.55 11.53
C ASP A 420 26.76 -3.37 11.59
#